data_AF-A0A1G1IIN6-F1
#
_entry.id   AF-A0A1G1IIN6-F1
#
_cell.length_a   1.000
_cell.length_b   1.000
_cell.length_c   1.000
_cell.angle_alpha   90.00
_cell.angle_beta   90.00
_cell.angle_gamma   90.00
#
_symmetry.space_group_name_H-M   'P 1'
#
loop_
_entity.id
_entity.type
_entity.pdbx_description
1 polymer ?
#
loop_
_entity_poly.entity_id
_entity_poly.type
_entity_poly.pdbx_seq_one_letter_code
_entity_poly.pdbx_strand_id
1 'polypeptide(L)'
;MITAATLLAASCAKEWPPGNARKGQEVFNGKGYCLSCHGKDAYINKRPQQPPQIDRMIKELAKPPANFRKPSTLQSKTNEVLFLDIKEGHPFTVMFPKTFLTDQEIDDVVAYLLEIRDEVSLAEKVHQP
;
A
#
# COMPACT_ATOMS: atom_id res chain seq x y z
N MET A 1 -18.70 -13.23 45.73
CA MET A 1 -19.04 -12.26 44.66
C MET A 1 -18.06 -12.50 43.53
N ILE A 2 -18.52 -13.10 42.42
CA ILE A 2 -17.69 -13.42 41.26
C ILE A 2 -17.91 -12.29 40.25
N THR A 3 -16.86 -11.52 39.96
CA THR A 3 -16.91 -10.44 38.97
C THR A 3 -17.02 -11.04 37.57
N ALA A 4 -18.08 -10.65 36.86
CA ALA A 4 -18.39 -11.11 35.52
C ALA A 4 -17.26 -10.73 34.54
N ALA A 5 -16.85 -11.74 33.79
CA ALA A 5 -15.82 -11.67 32.76
C ALA A 5 -16.16 -10.65 31.68
N THR A 6 -15.14 -9.86 31.33
CA THR A 6 -15.09 -9.02 30.13
C THR A 6 -15.13 -9.93 28.91
N LEU A 7 -16.22 -9.90 28.14
CA LEU A 7 -16.33 -10.60 26.85
C LEU A 7 -16.35 -9.56 25.72
N LEU A 8 -15.41 -9.79 24.81
CA LEU A 8 -15.04 -9.01 23.63
C LEU A 8 -16.21 -8.78 22.67
N ALA A 9 -16.23 -7.61 22.05
CA ALA A 9 -16.78 -7.44 20.71
C ALA A 9 -15.84 -6.53 19.89
N ALA A 10 -14.79 -7.14 19.32
CA ALA A 10 -14.06 -6.55 18.19
C ALA A 10 -14.12 -7.57 17.04
N SER A 11 -15.26 -7.60 16.34
CA SER A 11 -15.39 -8.36 15.11
C SER A 11 -16.27 -7.59 14.13
N CYS A 12 -15.61 -6.81 13.28
CA CYS A 12 -15.96 -6.55 11.88
C CYS A 12 -14.67 -6.28 11.09
N ALA A 13 -13.55 -6.91 11.45
CA ALA A 13 -12.47 -7.04 10.48
C ALA A 13 -12.86 -8.22 9.61
N LYS A 14 -13.27 -7.95 8.36
CA LYS A 14 -13.20 -8.97 7.33
C LYS A 14 -11.77 -9.52 7.40
N GLU A 15 -11.61 -10.81 7.70
CA GLU A 15 -10.33 -11.49 7.48
C GLU A 15 -10.00 -11.24 6.01
N TRP A 16 -9.02 -10.37 5.80
CA TRP A 16 -8.62 -9.98 4.48
C TRP A 16 -8.13 -11.24 3.79
N PRO A 17 -8.72 -11.66 2.65
CA PRO A 17 -8.32 -12.89 2.00
C PRO A 17 -6.80 -12.83 1.76
N PRO A 18 -6.06 -13.92 2.02
CA PRO A 18 -4.62 -13.88 1.90
C PRO A 18 -4.24 -13.69 0.43
N GLY A 19 -3.82 -12.47 0.08
CA GLY A 19 -3.18 -12.20 -1.21
C GLY A 19 -1.83 -12.90 -1.30
N ASN A 20 -1.35 -13.10 -2.52
CA ASN A 20 -0.02 -13.62 -2.80
C ASN A 20 0.95 -12.45 -3.04
N ALA A 21 1.82 -12.18 -2.06
CA ALA A 21 2.75 -11.05 -2.11
C ALA A 21 3.69 -11.07 -3.33
N ARG A 22 4.13 -12.25 -3.80
CA ARG A 22 4.94 -12.36 -5.01
C ARG A 22 4.16 -11.93 -6.26
N LYS A 23 2.91 -12.39 -6.41
CA LYS A 23 2.03 -11.90 -7.49
C LYS A 23 1.74 -10.41 -7.34
N GLY A 24 1.59 -9.94 -6.10
CA GLY A 24 1.41 -8.53 -5.79
C GLY A 24 2.56 -7.67 -6.25
N GLN A 25 3.80 -8.14 -6.06
CA GLN A 25 5.00 -7.50 -6.59
C GLN A 25 4.98 -7.41 -8.12
N GLU A 26 4.58 -8.48 -8.80
CA GLU A 26 4.46 -8.52 -10.27
C GLU A 26 3.41 -7.52 -10.77
N VAL A 27 2.23 -7.45 -10.12
CA VAL A 27 1.19 -6.48 -10.43
C VAL A 27 1.68 -5.05 -10.15
N PHE A 28 2.29 -4.81 -9.00
CA PHE A 28 2.79 -3.49 -8.59
C PHE A 28 3.84 -2.94 -9.56
N ASN A 29 4.80 -3.79 -9.96
CA ASN A 29 5.90 -3.44 -10.87
C ASN A 29 5.53 -3.56 -12.35
N GLY A 30 4.32 -4.02 -12.68
CA GLY A 30 3.85 -4.23 -14.04
C GLY A 30 2.43 -3.73 -14.23
N LYS A 31 1.47 -4.66 -14.27
CA LYS A 31 0.08 -4.43 -14.69
C LYS A 31 -0.59 -3.24 -13.99
N GLY A 32 -0.37 -3.08 -12.68
CA GLY A 32 -0.99 -2.03 -11.85
C GLY A 32 -0.49 -0.61 -12.13
N TYR A 33 0.61 -0.47 -12.87
CA TYR A 33 1.31 0.79 -13.11
C TYR A 33 1.71 1.53 -11.81
N CYS A 34 1.77 0.83 -10.67
CA CYS A 34 2.04 1.43 -9.37
C CYS A 34 3.44 2.05 -9.32
N LEU A 35 4.43 1.37 -9.93
CA LEU A 35 5.81 1.85 -10.02
C LEU A 35 5.96 3.22 -10.69
N SER A 36 4.99 3.64 -11.52
CA SER A 36 5.10 4.91 -12.26
C SER A 36 5.15 6.12 -11.32
N CYS A 37 4.45 6.04 -10.19
CA CYS A 37 4.40 7.08 -9.15
C CYS A 37 5.10 6.65 -7.86
N HIS A 38 5.03 5.37 -7.50
CA HIS A 38 5.58 4.85 -6.24
C HIS A 38 6.96 4.21 -6.38
N GLY A 39 7.50 4.15 -7.60
CA GLY A 39 8.82 3.60 -7.92
C GLY A 39 8.89 2.08 -7.84
N LYS A 40 9.93 1.50 -8.45
CA LYS A 40 10.15 0.05 -8.49
C LYS A 40 10.32 -0.51 -7.08
N ASP A 41 9.65 -1.62 -6.79
CA ASP A 41 9.65 -2.28 -5.48
C ASP A 41 9.30 -1.33 -4.31
N ALA A 42 8.42 -0.37 -4.59
CA ALA A 42 7.97 0.68 -3.69
C ALA A 42 9.08 1.61 -3.16
N TYR A 43 10.24 1.65 -3.81
CA TYR A 43 11.25 2.68 -3.58
C TYR A 43 10.86 3.94 -4.35
N ILE A 44 10.32 4.93 -3.66
CA ILE A 44 9.75 6.16 -4.26
C ILE A 44 10.71 6.92 -5.19
N ASN A 45 12.02 6.77 -5.00
CA ASN A 45 13.06 7.38 -5.83
C ASN A 45 13.51 6.51 -7.03
N LYS A 46 13.00 5.29 -7.19
CA LYS A 46 13.33 4.36 -8.28
C LYS A 46 12.19 4.27 -9.32
N ARG A 47 11.65 5.41 -9.74
CA ARG A 47 10.65 5.46 -10.82
C ARG A 47 11.31 5.08 -12.17
N PRO A 48 10.60 4.38 -13.07
CA PRO A 48 11.12 4.10 -14.41
C PRO A 48 11.37 5.42 -15.16
N GLN A 49 12.21 5.38 -16.19
CA GLN A 49 12.41 6.55 -17.06
C GLN A 49 11.07 6.96 -17.68
N GLN A 50 10.73 8.24 -17.53
CA GLN A 50 9.48 8.83 -18.01
C GLN A 50 9.79 10.10 -18.79
N PRO A 51 8.85 10.58 -19.64
CA PRO A 51 8.99 11.89 -20.25
C PRO A 51 9.19 12.97 -19.18
N PRO A 52 10.11 13.94 -19.37
CA PRO A 52 10.42 14.95 -18.34
C PRO A 52 9.21 15.74 -17.82
N GLN A 53 8.16 15.87 -18.64
CA GLN A 53 6.92 16.52 -18.25
C GLN A 53 6.16 15.74 -17.17
N ILE A 54 6.15 14.40 -17.24
CA ILE A 54 5.50 13.54 -16.23
C ILE A 54 6.26 13.65 -14.90
N ASP A 55 7.59 13.65 -14.96
CA ASP A 55 8.43 13.84 -13.77
C ASP A 55 8.21 15.19 -13.09
N ARG A 56 8.08 16.27 -13.87
CA ARG A 56 7.73 17.59 -13.33
C ARG A 56 6.34 17.58 -12.71
N MET A 57 5.34 17.05 -13.41
CA MET A 57 3.98 16.95 -12.90
C MET A 57 3.92 16.21 -11.55
N ILE A 58 4.62 15.07 -11.43
CA ILE A 58 4.65 14.29 -10.18
C ILE A 58 5.30 15.07 -9.04
N LYS A 59 6.36 15.85 -9.31
CA LYS A 59 7.03 16.70 -8.31
C LYS A 59 6.17 17.87 -7.84
N GLU A 60 5.27 18.35 -8.70
CA GLU A 60 4.42 19.51 -8.44
C GLU A 60 3.05 19.13 -7.83
N LEU A 61 2.78 17.84 -7.61
CA LEU A 61 1.54 17.38 -6.98
C LEU A 61 1.40 18.00 -5.59
N ALA A 62 0.24 18.61 -5.32
CA ALA A 62 -0.10 19.17 -4.01
C ALA A 62 -0.02 18.11 -2.89
N LYS A 63 -0.32 16.85 -3.22
CA LYS A 63 -0.08 15.68 -2.37
C LYS A 63 0.83 14.70 -3.10
N PRO A 64 2.08 14.48 -2.63
CA PRO A 64 2.99 13.54 -3.27
C PRO A 64 2.53 12.08 -3.07
N PRO A 65 2.96 11.14 -3.94
CA PRO A 65 2.73 9.72 -3.73
C PRO A 65 3.25 9.26 -2.36
N ALA A 66 2.49 8.39 -1.69
CA ALA A 66 2.91 7.84 -0.41
C ALA A 66 4.22 7.03 -0.54
N ASN A 67 5.11 7.17 0.45
CA ASN A 67 6.29 6.32 0.57
C ASN A 67 5.94 5.09 1.41
N PHE A 68 5.66 3.96 0.75
CA PHE A 68 5.28 2.71 1.42
C PHE A 68 6.36 2.14 2.34
N ARG A 69 7.63 2.55 2.15
CA ARG A 69 8.75 2.19 3.03
C ARG A 69 8.92 3.13 4.23
N LYS A 70 7.95 4.03 4.48
CA LYS A 70 7.88 4.86 5.68
C LYS A 70 6.52 4.71 6.37
N PRO A 71 6.28 3.58 7.08
CA PRO A 71 4.95 3.20 7.58
C PRO A 71 4.25 4.26 8.44
N SER A 72 5.02 5.03 9.24
CA SER A 72 4.51 6.10 10.09
C SER A 72 3.82 7.23 9.32
N THR A 73 4.09 7.38 8.02
CA THR A 73 3.50 8.43 7.16
C THR A 73 2.29 7.97 6.36
N LEU A 74 1.94 6.68 6.39
CA LEU A 74 0.84 6.14 5.59
C LEU A 74 -0.53 6.47 6.18
N GLN A 75 -1.48 6.88 5.34
CA GLN A 75 -2.84 7.21 5.76
C GLN A 75 -3.73 5.95 5.87
N SER A 76 -3.57 5.00 4.96
CA SER A 76 -4.32 3.73 4.93
C SER A 76 -3.82 2.79 6.04
N LYS A 77 -4.58 2.70 7.14
CA LYS A 77 -4.21 1.94 8.35
C LYS A 77 -4.67 0.48 8.35
N THR A 78 -5.66 0.13 7.53
CA THR A 78 -6.21 -1.22 7.44
C THR A 78 -6.06 -1.76 6.02
N ASN A 79 -6.08 -3.09 5.88
CA ASN A 79 -6.02 -3.76 4.57
C ASN A 79 -7.22 -3.37 3.71
N GLU A 80 -8.39 -3.22 4.33
CA GLU A 80 -9.62 -2.79 3.65
C GLU A 80 -9.51 -1.38 3.08
N VAL A 81 -8.98 -0.43 3.86
CA VAL A 81 -8.76 0.93 3.35
C VAL A 81 -7.72 0.89 2.22
N LEU A 82 -6.66 0.09 2.34
CA LEU A 82 -5.64 -0.01 1.29
C LEU A 82 -6.20 -0.58 -0.02
N PHE A 83 -7.06 -1.60 0.05
CA PHE A 83 -7.73 -2.15 -1.11
C PHE A 83 -8.68 -1.15 -1.75
N LEU A 84 -9.50 -0.46 -0.95
CA LEU A 84 -10.44 0.55 -1.45
C LEU A 84 -9.68 1.72 -2.09
N ASP A 85 -8.56 2.16 -1.50
CA ASP A 85 -7.69 3.18 -2.10
C ASP A 85 -7.12 2.75 -3.46
N ILE A 86 -6.80 1.46 -3.64
CA ILE A 86 -6.32 0.94 -4.94
C ILE A 86 -7.49 0.81 -5.93
N LYS A 87 -8.61 0.26 -5.49
CA LYS A 87 -9.78 -0.03 -6.33
C LYS A 87 -10.45 1.24 -6.82
N GLU A 88 -10.74 2.15 -5.89
CA GLU A 88 -11.52 3.37 -6.09
C GLU A 88 -10.65 4.63 -6.20
N GLY A 89 -9.33 4.48 -6.08
CA GLY A 89 -8.41 5.60 -6.02
C GLY A 89 -8.34 6.21 -4.62
N HIS A 90 -7.30 7.01 -4.37
CA HIS A 90 -7.11 7.63 -3.06
C HIS A 90 -7.67 9.06 -3.05
N PRO A 91 -8.66 9.37 -2.19
CA PRO A 91 -9.35 10.65 -2.20
C PRO A 91 -8.42 11.86 -2.13
N PHE A 92 -8.76 12.90 -2.91
CA PHE A 92 -8.01 14.17 -2.97
C PHE A 92 -6.54 14.02 -3.44
N THR A 93 -6.22 12.96 -4.18
CA THR A 93 -4.94 12.77 -4.86
C THR A 93 -5.13 12.43 -6.34
N VAL A 94 -4.03 12.33 -7.08
CA VAL A 94 -4.02 11.83 -8.46
C VAL A 94 -3.88 10.31 -8.57
N MET A 95 -4.01 9.59 -7.45
CA MET A 95 -4.10 8.13 -7.48
C MET A 95 -5.50 7.73 -7.94
N PHE A 96 -5.67 7.62 -9.26
CA PHE A 96 -6.94 7.22 -9.87
C PHE A 96 -7.27 5.74 -9.62
N PRO A 97 -8.57 5.37 -9.64
CA PRO A 97 -9.05 3.99 -9.58
C PRO A 97 -8.28 3.04 -10.50
N LYS A 98 -8.00 1.82 -10.01
CA LYS A 98 -7.41 0.74 -10.81
C LYS A 98 -8.48 -0.21 -11.34
N THR A 99 -9.43 0.31 -12.11
CA THR A 99 -10.60 -0.41 -12.65
C THR A 99 -10.29 -1.60 -13.56
N PHE A 100 -9.03 -1.74 -13.99
CA PHE A 100 -8.53 -2.83 -14.84
C PHE A 100 -7.86 -3.97 -14.05
N LEU A 101 -7.70 -3.82 -12.73
CA LEU A 101 -7.26 -4.88 -11.84
C LEU A 101 -8.48 -5.64 -11.31
N THR A 102 -8.34 -6.95 -11.17
CA THR A 102 -9.33 -7.77 -10.46
C THR A 102 -9.18 -7.58 -8.95
N ASP A 103 -10.23 -7.86 -8.18
CA ASP A 103 -10.17 -7.79 -6.71
C ASP A 103 -9.01 -8.66 -6.16
N GLN A 104 -8.79 -9.86 -6.71
CA GLN A 104 -7.66 -10.72 -6.31
C GLN A 104 -6.29 -10.10 -6.61
N GLU A 105 -6.14 -9.39 -7.73
CA GLU A 105 -4.86 -8.70 -8.03
C GLU A 105 -4.62 -7.52 -7.07
N ILE A 106 -5.69 -6.86 -6.61
CA ILE A 106 -5.58 -5.82 -5.59
C ILE A 106 -5.23 -6.45 -4.24
N ASP A 107 -5.85 -7.58 -3.87
CA ASP A 107 -5.50 -8.35 -2.66
C ASP A 107 -4.04 -8.78 -2.67
N ASP A 108 -3.54 -9.26 -3.81
CA ASP A 108 -2.13 -9.62 -3.99
C ASP A 108 -1.22 -8.40 -3.77
N VAL A 109 -1.56 -7.23 -4.33
CA VAL A 109 -0.82 -5.97 -4.09
C VAL A 109 -0.87 -5.54 -2.62
N VAL A 110 -2.01 -5.68 -1.96
CA VAL A 110 -2.15 -5.40 -0.51
C VAL A 110 -1.20 -6.30 0.28
N ALA A 111 -1.18 -7.61 0.00
CA ALA A 111 -0.27 -8.55 0.65
C ALA A 111 1.20 -8.16 0.45
N TYR A 112 1.59 -7.76 -0.76
CA TYR A 112 2.94 -7.27 -1.05
C TYR A 112 3.31 -6.01 -0.25
N LEU A 113 2.40 -5.05 -0.16
CA LEU A 113 2.64 -3.82 0.60
C LEU A 113 2.73 -4.06 2.12
N LEU A 114 2.05 -5.09 2.64
CA LEU A 114 2.20 -5.51 4.04
C LEU A 114 3.58 -6.14 4.28
N GLU A 115 4.03 -7.02 3.40
CA GLU A 115 5.37 -7.61 3.47
C GLU A 115 6.47 -6.52 3.52
N ILE A 116 6.36 -5.49 2.66
CA ILE A 116 7.29 -4.33 2.69
C ILE A 116 7.26 -3.60 4.05
N ARG A 117 6.09 -3.45 4.68
CA ARG A 117 5.98 -2.78 5.99
C ARG A 117 6.64 -3.60 7.09
N ASP A 118 6.49 -4.92 7.02
CA ASP A 118 7.12 -5.84 7.96
C ASP A 118 8.64 -5.86 7.79
N GLU A 119 9.14 -5.92 6.54
CA GLU A 119 10.57 -5.78 6.22
C GLU A 119 11.19 -4.52 6.86
N VAL A 120 10.53 -3.37 6.68
CA VAL A 120 11.00 -2.09 7.23
C VAL A 120 10.98 -2.10 8.76
N SER A 121 9.90 -2.60 9.35
CA SER A 121 9.76 -2.68 10.81
C SER A 121 10.80 -3.60 11.44
N LEU A 122 11.18 -4.69 10.76
CA LEU A 122 12.25 -5.58 11.19
C LEU A 122 13.62 -4.91 11.06
N ALA A 123 13.89 -4.23 9.95
CA ALA A 123 15.15 -3.51 9.74
C ALA A 123 15.36 -2.39 10.78
N GLU A 124 14.31 -1.64 11.12
CA GLU A 124 14.36 -0.61 12.16
C GLU A 124 14.68 -1.21 13.54
N LYS A 125 14.06 -2.33 13.91
CA LYS A 125 14.35 -3.04 15.18
C LYS A 125 15.79 -3.54 15.26
N VAL A 126 16.37 -3.99 14.14
CA VAL A 126 17.76 -4.47 14.09
C VAL A 126 18.78 -3.32 14.22
N HIS A 127 18.41 -2.10 13.82
CA HIS A 127 19.30 -0.93 13.81
C HIS A 127 19.16 -0.01 15.03
N GLN A 128 18.29 -0.33 15.97
CA GLN A 128 18.09 0.45 17.19
C GLN A 128 19.10 -0.01 18.27
N PRO A 129 20.01 0.86 18.76
CA PRO A 129 21.06 0.50 19.71
C PRO A 129 20.52 0.13 21.11
#